data_AF-A0A922S9X2-F1
#
_entry.id   AF-A0A922S9X2-F1
#
_cell.length_a   1.000
_cell.length_b   1.000
_cell.length_c   1.000
_cell.angle_alpha   90.00
_cell.angle_beta   90.00
_cell.angle_gamma   90.00
#
_symmetry.space_group_name_H-M   'P 1'
#
loop_
_entity.id
_entity.type
_entity.pdbx_description
1 polymer ?
#
loop_
_entity_poly.entity_id
_entity_poly.type
_entity_poly.pdbx_seq_one_letter_code
_entity_poly.pdbx_strand_id
1 'polypeptide(L)'
;MFNSQKTMDREAFMDAEPFMDLYAESYNSSSSSISEEIRKQGPIGSVSAAFKCMTSDATKLCVHDALFKLKGTGDYDIGGTYADGDPEFWFFYTVSVCHGDNHLLNLFVCHRKTGTFSIEFANSSNLTQKVSPGDDVPYLLLPEDNMVKFNFKSTKPNLNYFIKTFCFKKLDRFNKASTLFIPIKITVNPKFELNNDIVKSIKLKHDLSGLLTKQETTDYILESASRKQFPTHKILLAAHSPVLMKMIKESDVASLVIDISDKDMELLLEFIYTGTIKNIMQEDCVKLLQIADRFQLTQLFTLTQHVIGDQINPNNAIEMAIVAKKFKLHDLLKRVFNYIAKNPKVLDSEGWKNLQDVELAKDLFQYSRNLVQSVIE
;
A
#
# COMPACT_ATOMS: atom_id res chain seq x y z
N MET A 1 -23.43 33.84 -22.51
CA MET A 1 -23.24 34.40 -21.17
C MET A 1 -23.25 33.27 -20.17
N PHE A 2 -22.24 33.28 -19.30
CA PHE A 2 -21.87 32.36 -18.24
C PHE A 2 -22.97 31.49 -17.62
N ASN A 3 -22.69 30.19 -17.53
CA ASN A 3 -23.12 29.39 -16.37
C ASN A 3 -21.93 28.52 -15.95
N SER A 4 -21.14 29.04 -14.99
CA SER A 4 -20.03 28.31 -14.39
C SER A 4 -20.56 27.43 -13.27
N GLN A 5 -20.71 26.12 -13.53
CA GLN A 5 -20.74 25.14 -12.45
C GLN A 5 -19.28 24.97 -11.98
N LYS A 6 -18.91 25.73 -10.95
CA LYS A 6 -17.60 25.63 -10.30
C LYS A 6 -17.58 24.33 -9.51
N THR A 7 -16.93 23.32 -10.06
CA THR A 7 -16.57 22.08 -9.35
C THR A 7 -15.70 22.45 -8.15
N MET A 8 -16.12 22.04 -6.96
CA MET A 8 -15.35 22.21 -5.74
C MET A 8 -14.55 20.93 -5.51
N ASP A 9 -13.49 20.77 -6.29
CA ASP A 9 -12.45 19.78 -6.02
C ASP A 9 -11.67 20.23 -4.77
N ARG A 10 -11.88 19.53 -3.66
CA ARG A 10 -11.04 19.61 -2.47
C ARG A 10 -10.21 18.32 -2.38
N GLU A 11 -9.19 18.21 -3.21
CA GLU A 11 -8.04 17.37 -2.88
C GLU A 11 -7.21 18.13 -1.84
N ALA A 12 -7.42 17.82 -0.56
CA ALA A 12 -6.63 18.38 0.52
C ALA A 12 -5.22 17.79 0.46
N PHE A 13 -4.25 18.63 0.11
CA PHE A 13 -2.87 18.47 0.57
C PHE A 13 -2.90 18.27 2.08
N MET A 14 -2.40 17.12 2.57
CA MET A 14 -1.86 17.04 3.92
C MET A 14 -0.35 17.00 3.79
N ASP A 15 0.25 18.14 3.45
CA ASP A 15 1.40 18.53 4.25
C ASP A 15 0.86 18.53 5.68
N ALA A 16 1.39 17.66 6.56
CA ALA A 16 0.95 17.62 7.94
C ALA A 16 1.35 18.95 8.60
N GLU A 17 0.54 19.99 8.37
CA GLU A 17 0.60 21.22 9.12
C GLU A 17 0.40 20.84 10.59
N PRO A 18 1.24 21.35 11.49
CA PRO A 18 1.05 21.11 12.91
C PRO A 18 -0.36 21.55 13.31
N PHE A 19 -1.05 20.71 14.07
CA PHE A 19 -2.36 21.09 14.60
C PHE A 19 -2.18 22.34 15.48
N MET A 20 -2.77 23.47 15.05
CA MET A 20 -2.77 24.72 15.82
C MET A 20 -3.85 24.62 16.90
N ASP A 21 -3.43 24.62 18.17
CA ASP A 21 -4.33 24.69 19.31
C ASP A 21 -5.07 26.04 19.35
N LEU A 22 -6.39 26.00 19.24
CA LEU A 22 -7.30 27.14 19.49
C LEU A 22 -7.70 27.25 20.99
N TYR A 23 -6.88 26.73 21.91
CA TYR A 23 -7.20 26.69 23.35
C TYR A 23 -6.04 27.13 24.26
N ALA A 24 -5.30 28.16 23.87
CA ALA A 24 -4.21 28.71 24.69
C ALA A 24 -4.67 29.60 25.87
N GLU A 25 -5.98 29.78 26.10
CA GLU A 25 -6.49 30.64 27.18
C GLU A 25 -7.59 29.97 28.00
N SER A 26 -7.24 28.99 28.85
CA SER A 26 -7.95 28.72 30.12
C SER A 26 -7.36 27.55 30.92
N TYR A 27 -6.06 27.59 31.24
CA TYR A 27 -5.54 26.77 32.35
C TYR A 27 -4.53 27.57 33.17
N ASN A 28 -5.04 28.53 33.93
CA ASN A 28 -4.43 29.01 35.17
C ASN A 28 -5.30 28.51 36.33
N SER A 29 -4.68 27.88 37.33
CA SER A 29 -5.24 27.09 38.45
C SER A 29 -5.22 25.59 38.15
N SER A 30 -4.30 24.77 38.66
CA SER A 30 -3.70 24.77 39.99
C SER A 30 -2.33 24.09 39.93
N SER A 31 -1.31 24.81 40.38
CA SER A 31 0.02 24.27 40.61
C SER A 31 -0.02 23.34 41.83
N SER A 32 -0.02 22.02 41.60
CA SER A 32 0.58 21.09 42.55
C SER A 32 1.99 20.79 42.05
N SER A 33 2.95 21.47 42.66
CA SER A 33 4.37 21.17 42.58
C SER A 33 4.60 19.75 43.09
N ILE A 34 4.49 18.76 42.22
CA ILE A 34 5.08 17.44 42.44
C ILE A 34 6.54 17.59 42.03
N SER A 35 7.40 17.62 43.05
CA SER A 35 8.85 17.52 42.94
C SER A 35 9.26 16.50 41.87
N GLU A 36 10.26 16.83 41.06
CA GLU A 36 10.93 15.96 40.09
C GLU A 36 11.61 14.76 40.78
N GLU A 37 10.83 13.89 41.41
CA GLU A 37 11.31 12.62 41.94
C GLU A 37 11.69 11.71 40.77
N ILE A 38 12.86 11.11 40.93
CA ILE A 38 13.55 10.21 40.00
C ILE A 38 12.58 9.14 39.49
N ARG A 39 12.01 9.33 38.28
CA ARG A 39 11.22 8.28 37.61
C ARG A 39 12.12 7.06 37.40
N LYS A 40 11.72 5.92 37.97
CA LYS A 40 12.45 4.64 37.88
C LYS A 40 12.63 4.22 36.41
N GLN A 41 13.74 3.54 36.09
CA GLN A 41 13.90 2.88 34.80
C GLN A 41 12.87 1.75 34.68
N GLY A 42 12.06 1.80 33.62
CA GLY A 42 11.04 0.80 33.33
C GLY A 42 11.60 -0.39 32.52
N PRO A 43 10.73 -1.33 32.12
CA PRO A 43 11.11 -2.41 31.22
C PRO A 43 11.74 -1.86 29.93
N ILE A 44 12.84 -2.47 29.48
CA ILE A 44 13.65 -2.00 28.34
C ILE A 44 12.75 -1.71 27.13
N GLY A 45 12.96 -0.52 26.54
CA GLY A 45 12.30 -0.04 25.34
C GLY A 45 10.80 0.22 25.42
N SER A 46 10.22 0.13 26.62
CA SER A 46 8.83 0.48 26.86
C SER A 46 8.70 2.00 27.03
N VAL A 47 7.76 2.62 26.35
CA VAL A 47 7.40 4.03 26.53
C VAL A 47 6.08 4.10 27.31
N SER A 48 6.13 4.70 28.49
CA SER A 48 4.99 4.90 29.39
C SER A 48 5.18 6.18 30.20
N ALA A 49 4.09 6.76 30.71
CA ALA A 49 4.12 7.90 31.62
C ALA A 49 4.79 7.51 32.96
N ALA A 50 4.77 6.21 33.30
CA ALA A 50 5.27 5.70 34.57
C ALA A 50 6.81 5.66 34.69
N PHE A 51 7.55 5.64 33.57
CA PHE A 51 9.00 5.48 33.58
C PHE A 51 9.69 6.22 32.42
N LYS A 52 10.99 6.50 32.56
CA LYS A 52 11.78 7.10 31.48
C LYS A 52 12.24 6.04 30.47
N CYS A 53 12.18 6.39 29.19
CA CYS A 53 12.66 5.57 28.08
C CYS A 53 13.57 6.42 27.19
N MET A 54 14.76 5.93 26.86
CA MET A 54 15.63 6.64 25.92
C MET A 54 15.09 6.52 24.50
N THR A 55 15.19 7.57 23.68
CA THR A 55 14.72 7.53 22.28
C THR A 55 15.36 6.39 21.49
N SER A 56 16.66 6.14 21.71
CA SER A 56 17.41 5.06 21.05
C SER A 56 16.88 3.66 21.38
N ASP A 57 16.26 3.50 22.54
CA ASP A 57 15.88 2.20 23.08
C ASP A 57 14.38 1.93 22.88
N ALA A 58 13.61 2.95 22.48
CA ALA A 58 12.16 2.89 22.35
C ALA A 58 11.73 1.89 21.26
N THR A 59 11.08 0.81 21.69
CA THR A 59 10.60 -0.29 20.83
C THR A 59 9.09 -0.48 20.88
N LYS A 60 8.41 0.01 21.94
CA LYS A 60 6.96 -0.11 22.08
C LYS A 60 6.35 0.98 22.94
N LEU A 61 5.14 1.40 22.57
CA LEU A 61 4.27 2.25 23.39
C LEU A 61 3.39 1.37 24.29
N CYS A 62 3.24 1.76 25.56
CA CYS A 62 2.45 1.02 26.54
C CYS A 62 1.16 1.79 26.88
N VAL A 63 0.04 1.32 26.34
CA VAL A 63 -1.27 1.88 26.61
C VAL A 63 -1.92 1.09 27.74
N HIS A 64 -1.88 1.64 28.96
CA HIS A 64 -2.50 1.03 30.14
C HIS A 64 -4.03 1.20 30.14
N ASP A 65 -4.72 0.21 30.71
CA ASP A 65 -6.18 0.05 30.74
C ASP A 65 -6.83 0.19 29.37
N ALA A 66 -6.15 -0.34 28.34
CA ALA A 66 -6.51 -0.11 26.94
C ALA A 66 -7.95 -0.52 26.62
N LEU A 67 -8.40 -1.71 27.06
CA LEU A 67 -9.76 -2.18 26.78
C LEU A 67 -10.83 -1.29 27.42
N PHE A 68 -10.56 -0.75 28.61
CA PHE A 68 -11.47 0.18 29.27
C PHE A 68 -11.54 1.50 28.50
N LYS A 69 -10.38 2.07 28.17
CA LYS A 69 -10.29 3.36 27.47
C LYS A 69 -10.86 3.29 26.04
N LEU A 70 -10.58 2.23 25.29
CA LEU A 70 -11.06 2.04 23.91
C LEU A 70 -12.59 1.94 23.81
N LYS A 71 -13.28 1.55 24.87
CA LYS A 71 -14.75 1.50 24.93
C LYS A 71 -15.40 2.87 25.17
N GLY A 72 -14.62 3.88 25.52
CA GLY A 72 -15.09 5.24 25.79
C GLY A 72 -14.67 6.23 24.72
N THR A 73 -14.82 7.51 25.08
CA THR A 73 -14.31 8.67 24.33
C THR A 73 -13.40 9.48 25.24
N GLY A 74 -12.27 9.95 24.74
CA GLY A 74 -11.37 10.78 25.53
C GLY A 74 -9.98 10.89 24.93
N ASP A 75 -9.14 11.66 25.62
CA ASP A 75 -7.75 11.94 25.33
C ASP A 75 -6.87 11.40 26.47
N TYR A 76 -5.75 10.77 26.11
CA TYR A 76 -4.90 10.07 27.05
C TYR A 76 -3.43 10.19 26.67
N ASP A 77 -2.59 10.38 27.67
CA ASP A 77 -1.14 10.28 27.51
C ASP A 77 -0.67 8.83 27.53
N ILE A 78 0.32 8.55 26.68
CA ILE A 78 1.11 7.31 26.74
C ILE A 78 2.36 7.59 27.56
N GLY A 79 3.11 8.63 27.22
CA GLY A 79 4.40 8.96 27.83
C GLY A 79 5.42 9.46 26.82
N GLY A 80 6.63 9.75 27.29
CA GLY A 80 7.67 10.35 26.46
C GLY A 80 8.96 9.56 26.39
N THR A 81 9.77 9.91 25.40
CA THR A 81 11.16 9.45 25.23
C THR A 81 12.13 10.60 25.44
N TYR A 82 13.36 10.25 25.79
CA TYR A 82 14.39 11.20 26.20
C TYR A 82 15.69 10.94 25.44
N ALA A 83 16.40 12.01 25.10
CA ALA A 83 17.75 11.94 24.55
C ALA A 83 18.64 12.91 25.31
N ASP A 84 19.78 12.41 25.79
CA ASP A 84 20.71 13.13 26.67
C ASP A 84 20.07 13.69 27.95
N GLY A 85 19.01 13.04 28.44
CA GLY A 85 18.26 13.45 29.63
C GLY A 85 17.10 14.41 29.36
N ASP A 86 17.04 15.01 28.17
CA ASP A 86 15.99 15.93 27.77
C ASP A 86 14.82 15.23 27.07
N PRO A 87 13.56 15.67 27.30
CA PRO A 87 12.41 15.16 26.57
C PRO A 87 12.56 15.39 25.06
N GLU A 88 12.33 14.36 24.26
CA GLU A 88 12.45 14.43 22.80
C GLU A 88 11.12 14.19 22.09
N PHE A 89 10.41 13.12 22.46
CA PHE A 89 9.07 12.84 21.95
C PHE A 89 8.08 12.62 23.10
N TRP A 90 6.83 13.02 22.90
CA TRP A 90 5.72 12.73 23.82
C TRP A 90 4.54 12.15 23.04
N PHE A 91 4.13 10.94 23.39
CA PHE A 91 3.06 10.22 22.71
C PHE A 91 1.76 10.31 23.49
N PHE A 92 0.68 10.56 22.77
CA PHE A 92 -0.67 10.65 23.31
C PHE A 92 -1.66 10.18 22.25
N TYR A 93 -2.88 9.85 22.66
CA TYR A 93 -3.90 9.35 21.76
C TYR A 93 -5.28 9.82 22.16
N THR A 94 -6.18 9.90 21.18
CA THR A 94 -7.62 10.03 21.43
C THR A 94 -8.33 8.74 21.08
N VAL A 95 -9.42 8.46 21.76
CA VAL A 95 -10.30 7.33 21.47
C VAL A 95 -11.69 7.81 21.15
N SER A 96 -12.33 7.13 20.20
CA SER A 96 -13.73 7.34 19.88
C SER A 96 -14.41 6.04 19.47
N VAL A 97 -15.71 5.94 19.73
CA VAL A 97 -16.53 4.78 19.34
C VAL A 97 -17.43 5.18 18.18
N CYS A 98 -17.41 4.39 17.12
CA CYS A 98 -18.23 4.55 15.93
C CYS A 98 -19.24 3.40 15.78
N HIS A 99 -20.27 3.63 14.96
CA HIS A 99 -21.28 2.61 14.63
C HIS A 99 -20.64 1.28 14.18
N GLY A 100 -21.29 0.16 14.52
CA GLY A 100 -20.84 -1.17 14.10
C GLY A 100 -19.64 -1.71 14.89
N ASP A 101 -19.56 -1.40 16.19
CA ASP A 101 -18.53 -1.91 17.11
C ASP A 101 -17.10 -1.52 16.68
N ASN A 102 -16.95 -0.28 16.17
CA ASN A 102 -15.68 0.27 15.74
C ASN A 102 -15.09 1.15 16.84
N HIS A 103 -13.97 0.74 17.41
CA HIS A 103 -13.24 1.50 18.42
C HIS A 103 -11.97 2.10 17.81
N LEU A 104 -11.95 3.41 17.68
CA LEU A 104 -10.86 4.14 17.05
C LEU A 104 -9.86 4.61 18.11
N LEU A 105 -8.57 4.42 17.83
CA LEU A 105 -7.45 5.02 18.57
C LEU A 105 -6.66 5.88 17.60
N ASN A 106 -6.74 7.20 17.76
CA ASN A 106 -5.99 8.17 16.97
C ASN A 106 -4.69 8.47 17.70
N LEU A 107 -3.56 8.04 17.16
CA LEU A 107 -2.25 8.21 17.77
C LEU A 107 -1.58 9.50 17.29
N PHE A 108 -0.97 10.21 18.23
CA PHE A 108 -0.26 11.46 18.01
C PHE A 108 1.12 11.44 18.67
N VAL A 109 2.01 12.28 18.17
CA VAL A 109 3.33 12.52 18.77
C VAL A 109 3.62 14.02 18.79
N CYS A 110 4.04 14.51 19.95
CA CYS A 110 4.65 15.81 20.10
C CYS A 110 6.17 15.66 19.97
N HIS A 111 6.79 16.35 19.03
CA HIS A 111 8.25 16.46 18.96
C HIS A 111 8.68 17.71 19.74
N ARG A 112 9.39 17.48 20.85
CA ARG A 112 9.83 18.52 21.80
C ARG A 112 11.02 19.33 21.29
N LYS A 113 11.73 18.82 20.27
CA LYS A 113 12.89 19.47 19.64
C LYS A 113 12.55 19.95 18.22
N THR A 114 13.54 20.53 17.54
CA THR A 114 13.49 20.86 16.11
C THR A 114 14.24 19.81 15.29
N GLY A 115 13.90 19.66 14.02
CA GLY A 115 14.59 18.76 13.10
C GLY A 115 13.65 17.78 12.42
N THR A 116 14.23 16.83 11.69
CA THR A 116 13.48 15.78 10.99
C THR A 116 13.54 14.49 11.78
N PHE A 117 12.45 13.74 11.79
CA PHE A 117 12.40 12.42 12.40
C PHE A 117 11.46 11.52 11.62
N SER A 118 11.62 10.21 11.76
CA SER A 118 10.67 9.24 11.27
C SER A 118 10.30 8.26 12.37
N ILE A 119 9.06 7.82 12.37
CA ILE A 119 8.60 6.78 13.29
C ILE A 119 7.91 5.69 12.48
N GLU A 120 8.33 4.45 12.68
CA GLU A 120 7.70 3.27 12.13
C GLU A 120 6.69 2.70 13.14
N PHE A 121 5.51 2.29 12.68
CA PHE A 121 4.43 1.71 13.50
C PHE A 121 3.78 0.50 12.82
N ALA A 122 3.15 -0.37 13.62
CA ALA A 122 2.37 -1.47 13.09
C ALA A 122 1.28 -0.98 12.11
N ASN A 123 1.19 -1.59 10.93
CA ASN A 123 0.21 -1.22 9.92
C ASN A 123 -1.20 -1.76 10.25
N SER A 124 -1.24 -2.93 10.88
CA SER A 124 -2.49 -3.64 11.16
C SER A 124 -3.15 -3.15 12.44
N SER A 125 -4.49 -3.23 12.48
CA SER A 125 -5.28 -3.08 13.72
C SER A 125 -5.67 -4.43 14.33
N ASN A 126 -5.13 -5.55 13.83
CA ASN A 126 -5.43 -6.87 14.36
C ASN A 126 -4.72 -7.10 15.69
N LEU A 127 -5.50 -7.13 16.76
CA LEU A 127 -4.99 -7.40 18.10
C LEU A 127 -4.80 -8.90 18.34
N THR A 128 -3.66 -9.25 18.95
CA THR A 128 -3.41 -10.57 19.54
C THR A 128 -3.31 -10.44 21.05
N GLN A 129 -3.79 -11.46 21.78
CA GLN A 129 -3.65 -11.54 23.24
C GLN A 129 -2.58 -12.56 23.59
N LYS A 130 -1.64 -12.17 24.46
CA LYS A 130 -0.55 -13.03 24.94
C LYS A 130 -0.44 -12.94 26.46
N VAL A 131 0.24 -13.91 27.04
CA VAL A 131 0.59 -13.95 28.47
C VAL A 131 2.11 -14.14 28.53
N SER A 132 2.79 -13.31 29.33
CA SER A 132 4.23 -13.44 29.51
C SER A 132 4.58 -14.71 30.28
N PRO A 133 5.71 -15.38 30.00
CA PRO A 133 6.14 -16.53 30.79
C PRO A 133 6.29 -16.15 32.27
N GLY A 134 5.51 -16.79 33.15
CA GLY A 134 5.56 -16.55 34.60
C GLY A 134 4.63 -15.45 35.12
N ASP A 135 3.89 -14.77 34.26
CA ASP A 135 2.83 -13.83 34.65
C ASP A 135 1.44 -14.43 34.39
N ASP A 136 0.46 -14.12 35.24
CA ASP A 136 -0.95 -14.49 35.02
C ASP A 136 -1.75 -13.38 34.30
N VAL A 137 -1.13 -12.22 34.04
CA VAL A 137 -1.79 -11.04 33.47
C VAL A 137 -1.56 -10.98 31.96
N PRO A 138 -2.62 -11.08 31.14
CA PRO A 138 -2.48 -10.97 29.70
C PRO A 138 -2.28 -9.53 29.23
N TYR A 139 -1.66 -9.38 28.06
CA TYR A 139 -1.51 -8.12 27.35
C TYR A 139 -1.98 -8.25 25.89
N LEU A 140 -2.30 -7.11 25.29
CA LEU A 140 -2.62 -7.01 23.86
C LEU A 140 -1.39 -6.53 23.09
N LEU A 141 -1.20 -7.06 21.89
CA LEU A 141 -0.08 -6.73 21.02
C LEU A 141 -0.54 -6.58 19.57
N LEU A 142 -0.09 -5.49 18.94
CA LEU A 142 -0.15 -5.33 17.49
C LEU A 142 1.03 -6.04 16.81
N PRO A 143 0.84 -6.60 15.61
CA PRO A 143 1.87 -7.39 14.96
C PRO A 143 3.01 -6.51 14.42
N GLU A 144 4.23 -7.05 14.48
CA GLU A 144 5.48 -6.39 14.05
C GLU A 144 5.87 -6.72 12.60
N ASP A 145 5.12 -7.61 11.95
CA ASP A 145 5.42 -8.15 10.62
C ASP A 145 5.32 -7.12 9.48
N ASN A 146 4.51 -6.08 9.67
CA ASN A 146 4.26 -5.04 8.68
C ASN A 146 4.26 -3.65 9.32
N MET A 147 5.44 -3.04 9.43
CA MET A 147 5.63 -1.70 9.97
C MET A 147 5.61 -0.65 8.84
N VAL A 148 4.92 0.47 9.05
CA VAL A 148 4.85 1.62 8.12
C VAL A 148 5.61 2.79 8.70
N LYS A 149 6.50 3.39 7.90
CA LYS A 149 7.32 4.55 8.26
C LYS A 149 6.59 5.86 7.95
N PHE A 150 6.49 6.73 8.94
CA PHE A 150 5.99 8.10 8.81
C PHE A 150 7.14 9.09 9.00
N ASN A 151 7.28 10.07 8.11
CA ASN A 151 8.33 11.09 8.17
C ASN A 151 7.74 12.43 8.58
N PHE A 152 8.44 13.12 9.48
CA PHE A 152 8.01 14.38 10.07
C PHE A 152 9.16 15.39 10.09
N LYS A 153 8.80 16.68 10.09
CA LYS A 153 9.75 17.79 10.19
C LYS A 153 9.20 18.86 11.11
N SER A 154 9.94 19.15 12.17
CA SER A 154 9.62 20.21 13.13
C SER A 154 10.49 21.42 12.93
N THR A 155 9.86 22.53 12.55
CA THR A 155 10.50 23.83 12.39
C THR A 155 10.67 24.59 13.71
N LYS A 156 9.84 24.26 14.70
CA LYS A 156 9.90 24.78 16.08
C LYS A 156 9.71 23.63 17.10
N PRO A 157 10.14 23.80 18.35
CA PRO A 157 9.85 22.87 19.45
C PRO A 157 8.34 22.68 19.71
N ASN A 158 7.98 21.55 20.32
CA ASN A 158 6.63 21.20 20.78
C ASN A 158 5.57 21.15 19.67
N LEU A 159 5.93 20.63 18.48
CA LEU A 159 4.97 20.42 17.40
C LEU A 159 4.28 19.06 17.51
N ASN A 160 2.96 19.07 17.42
CA ASN A 160 2.12 17.88 17.45
C ASN A 160 1.84 17.37 16.03
N TYR A 161 1.98 16.06 15.84
CA TYR A 161 1.70 15.37 14.58
C TYR A 161 0.70 14.25 14.81
N PHE A 162 -0.29 14.19 13.95
CA PHE A 162 -1.09 12.98 13.78
C PHE A 162 -0.25 11.91 13.10
N ILE A 163 -0.30 10.69 13.64
CA ILE A 163 0.40 9.54 13.06
C ILE A 163 -0.60 8.69 12.29
N LYS A 164 -1.54 8.06 13.01
CA LYS A 164 -2.44 7.05 12.44
C LYS A 164 -3.61 6.77 13.36
N THR A 165 -4.73 6.37 12.76
CA THR A 165 -5.87 5.78 13.45
C THR A 165 -5.81 4.25 13.38
N PHE A 166 -5.89 3.58 14.52
CA PHE A 166 -6.17 2.15 14.63
C PHE A 166 -7.67 1.95 14.81
N CYS A 167 -8.24 0.94 14.14
CA CYS A 167 -9.65 0.60 14.26
C CYS A 167 -9.79 -0.83 14.79
N PHE A 168 -10.22 -0.95 16.04
CA PHE A 168 -10.42 -2.21 16.72
C PHE A 168 -11.89 -2.62 16.71
N LYS A 169 -12.13 -3.93 16.54
CA LYS A 169 -13.46 -4.54 16.52
C LYS A 169 -13.50 -5.73 17.45
N LYS A 170 -14.70 -6.08 17.94
CA LYS A 170 -14.95 -7.27 18.76
C LYS A 170 -14.06 -7.32 19.99
N LEU A 171 -13.91 -6.18 20.68
CA LEU A 171 -13.02 -6.07 21.85
C LEU A 171 -13.46 -6.99 23.00
N ASP A 172 -14.74 -7.33 23.07
CA ASP A 172 -15.32 -8.23 24.09
C ASP A 172 -14.76 -9.66 24.07
N ARG A 173 -14.07 -10.08 22.99
CA ARG A 173 -13.44 -11.40 22.91
C ARG A 173 -12.20 -11.54 23.81
N PHE A 174 -11.65 -10.42 24.29
CA PHE A 174 -10.41 -10.40 25.07
C PHE A 174 -10.72 -10.35 26.57
N ASN A 175 -10.11 -11.25 27.34
CA ASN A 175 -10.31 -11.33 28.80
C ASN A 175 -9.09 -10.80 29.55
N LYS A 176 -9.29 -9.99 30.61
CA LYS A 176 -8.26 -9.57 31.59
C LYS A 176 -7.07 -8.75 31.06
N ALA A 177 -7.09 -8.25 29.81
CA ALA A 177 -5.93 -7.55 29.27
C ALA A 177 -5.82 -6.10 29.80
N SER A 178 -4.70 -5.79 30.48
CA SER A 178 -4.49 -4.47 31.09
C SER A 178 -3.70 -3.52 30.21
N THR A 179 -2.78 -4.01 29.37
CA THR A 179 -1.89 -3.15 28.59
C THR A 179 -1.91 -3.54 27.13
N LEU A 180 -2.03 -2.55 26.25
CA LEU A 180 -1.80 -2.67 24.82
C LEU A 180 -0.39 -2.21 24.48
N PHE A 181 0.38 -3.07 23.83
CA PHE A 181 1.68 -2.74 23.25
C PHE A 181 1.54 -2.41 21.77
N ILE A 182 1.98 -1.21 21.40
CA ILE A 182 2.08 -0.76 20.01
C ILE A 182 3.57 -0.71 19.67
N PRO A 183 4.08 -1.61 18.81
CA PRO A 183 5.47 -1.59 18.38
C PRO A 183 5.83 -0.30 17.65
N ILE A 184 7.01 0.24 17.94
CA ILE A 184 7.54 1.46 17.32
C ILE A 184 9.02 1.33 17.00
N LYS A 185 9.47 2.13 16.04
CA LYS A 185 10.90 2.39 15.82
C LYS A 185 11.11 3.84 15.45
N ILE A 186 11.92 4.54 16.23
CA ILE A 186 12.18 5.97 16.03
C ILE A 186 13.53 6.13 15.31
N THR A 187 13.59 7.01 14.33
CA THR A 187 14.85 7.44 13.69
C THR A 187 14.89 8.97 13.68
N VAL A 188 15.85 9.54 14.38
CA VAL A 188 16.09 10.99 14.40
C VAL A 188 17.05 11.34 13.26
N ASN A 189 16.76 12.42 12.54
CA ASN A 189 17.49 12.86 11.35
C ASN A 189 17.65 11.75 10.28
N PRO A 190 16.55 11.13 9.80
CA PRO A 190 16.63 10.15 8.73
C PRO A 190 17.22 10.80 7.47
N LYS A 191 18.00 10.04 6.71
CA LYS A 191 18.37 10.42 5.34
C LYS A 191 17.05 10.64 4.59
N PHE A 192 16.87 11.83 4.02
CA PHE A 192 15.60 12.22 3.41
C PHE A 192 15.28 11.27 2.25
N GLU A 193 14.22 10.47 2.44
CA GLU A 193 13.65 9.61 1.39
C GLU A 193 12.42 10.32 0.86
N LEU A 194 12.36 10.52 -0.46
CA LEU A 194 11.18 11.08 -1.13
C LEU A 194 9.95 10.21 -0.78
N ASN A 195 8.84 10.87 -0.41
CA ASN A 195 7.60 10.15 -0.16
C ASN A 195 7.14 9.45 -1.45
N ASN A 196 7.17 8.12 -1.44
CA ASN A 196 6.83 7.30 -2.60
C ASN A 196 5.41 7.58 -3.12
N ASP A 197 4.46 7.96 -2.26
CA ASP A 197 3.09 8.22 -2.68
C ASP A 197 2.98 9.59 -3.38
N ILE A 198 3.78 10.58 -2.98
CA ILE A 198 3.92 11.84 -3.71
C ILE A 198 4.59 11.59 -5.07
N VAL A 199 5.66 10.78 -5.12
CA VAL A 199 6.31 10.44 -6.40
C VAL A 199 5.34 9.70 -7.33
N LYS A 200 4.55 8.76 -6.80
CA LYS A 200 3.50 8.08 -7.57
C LYS A 200 2.44 9.05 -8.07
N SER A 201 1.94 9.98 -7.23
CA SER A 201 0.90 10.93 -7.65
C SER A 201 1.39 11.89 -8.74
N ILE A 202 2.63 12.35 -8.67
CA ILE A 202 3.27 13.15 -9.72
C ILE A 202 3.39 12.35 -11.01
N LYS A 203 3.88 11.10 -10.93
CA LYS A 203 3.99 10.22 -12.10
C LYS A 203 2.63 9.89 -12.72
N LEU A 204 1.58 9.71 -11.92
CA LEU A 204 0.21 9.50 -12.39
C LEU A 204 -0.35 10.73 -13.12
N LYS A 205 0.03 11.95 -12.69
CA LYS A 205 -0.34 13.19 -13.37
C LYS A 205 0.48 13.42 -14.65
N HIS A 206 1.58 12.71 -14.84
CA HIS A 206 2.40 12.74 -16.05
C HIS A 206 1.79 11.83 -17.14
N ASP A 207 0.59 12.20 -17.59
CA ASP A 207 -0.18 11.50 -18.61
C ASP A 207 -0.07 12.20 -19.98
N LEU A 208 0.30 11.43 -21.02
CA LEU A 208 0.42 11.94 -22.39
C LEU A 208 -0.81 11.64 -23.25
N SER A 209 -1.92 11.19 -22.67
CA SER A 209 -3.20 10.93 -23.37
C SER A 209 -3.69 12.09 -24.24
N GLY A 210 -3.40 13.33 -23.83
CA GLY A 210 -3.70 14.53 -24.60
C GLY A 210 -3.02 14.56 -25.98
N LEU A 211 -1.77 14.06 -26.08
CA LEU A 211 -1.04 13.98 -27.36
C LEU A 211 -1.66 12.94 -28.30
N LEU A 212 -2.13 11.81 -27.75
CA LEU A 212 -2.80 10.77 -28.54
C LEU A 212 -4.16 11.26 -29.09
N THR A 213 -4.92 11.99 -28.27
CA THR A 213 -6.27 12.44 -28.62
C THR A 213 -6.26 13.63 -29.58
N LYS A 214 -5.40 14.62 -29.34
CA LYS A 214 -5.34 15.83 -30.17
C LYS A 214 -4.53 15.63 -31.46
N GLN A 215 -3.62 14.66 -31.48
CA GLN A 215 -2.73 14.37 -32.62
C GLN A 215 -1.88 15.56 -33.08
N GLU A 216 -1.64 16.53 -32.18
CA GLU A 216 -0.75 17.67 -32.42
C GLU A 216 0.70 17.18 -32.54
N THR A 217 1.49 17.75 -33.46
CA THR A 217 2.93 17.45 -33.64
C THR A 217 3.30 16.00 -33.94
N THR A 218 2.34 15.21 -34.43
CA THR A 218 2.59 13.83 -34.87
C THR A 218 3.57 13.82 -36.06
N ASP A 219 4.51 12.88 -36.04
CA ASP A 219 5.61 12.75 -37.01
C ASP A 219 5.71 11.34 -37.61
N TYR A 220 4.73 10.47 -37.29
CA TYR A 220 4.65 9.11 -37.80
C TYR A 220 3.21 8.63 -37.93
N ILE A 221 2.99 7.67 -38.82
CA ILE A 221 1.68 7.02 -39.00
C ILE A 221 1.83 5.52 -38.82
N LEU A 222 1.09 4.95 -37.87
CA LEU A 222 0.87 3.50 -37.84
C LEU A 222 -0.38 3.17 -38.63
N GLU A 223 -0.34 2.07 -39.38
CA GLU A 223 -1.51 1.55 -40.08
C GLU A 223 -1.85 0.16 -39.55
N SER A 224 -3.11 -0.08 -39.20
CA SER A 224 -3.57 -1.41 -38.79
C SER A 224 -3.71 -2.36 -39.99
N ALA A 225 -4.09 -3.61 -39.72
CA ALA A 225 -4.40 -4.59 -40.77
C ALA A 225 -5.51 -4.11 -41.73
N SER A 226 -6.46 -3.31 -41.23
CA SER A 226 -7.54 -2.72 -42.05
C SER A 226 -7.10 -1.51 -42.88
N ARG A 227 -5.83 -1.10 -42.76
CA ARG A 227 -5.26 0.15 -43.29
C ARG A 227 -5.84 1.42 -42.66
N LYS A 228 -6.52 1.33 -41.52
CA LYS A 228 -6.86 2.50 -40.70
C LYS A 228 -5.57 3.16 -40.22
N GLN A 229 -5.47 4.48 -40.40
CA GLN A 229 -4.30 5.27 -40.05
C GLN A 229 -4.40 5.82 -38.62
N PHE A 230 -3.27 5.78 -37.92
CA PHE A 230 -3.10 6.28 -36.55
C PHE A 230 -1.89 7.21 -36.51
N PRO A 231 -2.10 8.53 -36.55
CA PRO A 231 -1.04 9.53 -36.34
C PRO A 231 -0.43 9.41 -34.94
N THR A 232 0.89 9.39 -34.85
CA THR A 232 1.66 9.07 -33.64
C THR A 232 2.98 9.83 -33.58
N HIS A 233 3.70 9.69 -32.45
CA HIS A 233 5.02 10.28 -32.21
C HIS A 233 6.09 9.19 -32.20
N LYS A 234 7.06 9.24 -33.11
CA LYS A 234 8.15 8.24 -33.24
C LYS A 234 8.85 7.97 -31.92
N ILE A 235 9.14 9.04 -31.17
CA ILE A 235 9.90 8.96 -29.92
C ILE A 235 9.16 8.16 -28.84
N LEU A 236 7.82 8.28 -28.75
CA LEU A 236 7.03 7.54 -27.78
C LEU A 236 6.95 6.05 -28.15
N LEU A 237 6.74 5.75 -29.44
CA LEU A 237 6.75 4.36 -29.91
C LEU A 237 8.11 3.70 -29.66
N ALA A 238 9.20 4.38 -30.00
CA ALA A 238 10.56 3.86 -29.86
C ALA A 238 11.01 3.73 -28.40
N ALA A 239 10.61 4.66 -27.51
CA ALA A 239 10.97 4.62 -26.10
C ALA A 239 10.27 3.47 -25.35
N HIS A 240 9.05 3.13 -25.73
CA HIS A 240 8.25 2.12 -25.02
C HIS A 240 8.31 0.72 -25.62
N SER A 241 8.71 0.58 -26.90
CA SER A 241 8.82 -0.72 -27.57
C SER A 241 10.13 -0.84 -28.35
N PRO A 242 11.05 -1.74 -27.93
CA PRO A 242 12.24 -2.06 -28.70
C PRO A 242 11.93 -2.59 -30.11
N VAL A 243 10.81 -3.31 -30.26
CA VAL A 243 10.32 -3.83 -31.53
C VAL A 243 9.90 -2.70 -32.46
N LEU A 244 9.07 -1.77 -31.97
CA LEU A 244 8.68 -0.59 -32.77
C LEU A 244 9.89 0.29 -33.08
N MET A 245 10.81 0.49 -32.13
CA MET A 245 12.05 1.23 -32.41
C MET A 245 12.82 0.61 -33.58
N LYS A 246 12.98 -0.72 -33.59
CA LYS A 246 13.66 -1.43 -34.66
C LYS A 246 12.91 -1.27 -36.00
N MET A 247 11.61 -1.50 -36.01
CA MET A 247 10.78 -1.36 -37.21
C MET A 247 10.81 0.06 -37.79
N ILE A 248 10.79 1.07 -36.93
CA ILE A 248 10.88 2.49 -37.33
C ILE A 248 12.27 2.81 -37.90
N LYS A 249 13.34 2.25 -37.33
CA LYS A 249 14.72 2.44 -37.84
C LYS A 249 14.96 1.76 -39.18
N GLU A 250 14.30 0.64 -39.43
CA GLU A 250 14.42 -0.13 -40.68
C GLU A 250 13.52 0.43 -41.80
N SER A 251 12.58 1.32 -41.46
CA SER A 251 11.70 1.98 -42.42
C SER A 251 12.14 3.42 -42.69
N ASP A 252 12.53 3.71 -43.93
CA ASP A 252 12.79 5.08 -44.40
C ASP A 252 11.49 5.87 -44.65
N VAL A 253 10.33 5.25 -44.47
CA VAL A 253 9.01 5.83 -44.73
C VAL A 253 8.42 6.39 -43.43
N ALA A 254 7.68 7.50 -43.53
CA ALA A 254 6.96 8.11 -42.41
C ALA A 254 5.72 7.30 -41.94
N SER A 255 5.58 6.05 -42.38
CA SER A 255 4.52 5.15 -41.95
C SER A 255 4.99 3.71 -41.78
N LEU A 256 4.26 2.96 -40.96
CA LEU A 256 4.50 1.54 -40.69
C LEU A 256 3.16 0.80 -40.64
N VAL A 257 3.05 -0.27 -41.43
CA VAL A 257 1.89 -1.16 -41.39
C VAL A 257 2.14 -2.25 -40.34
N ILE A 258 1.22 -2.40 -39.42
CA ILE A 258 1.24 -3.40 -38.36
C ILE A 258 0.00 -4.27 -38.52
N ASP A 259 0.23 -5.57 -38.69
CA ASP A 259 -0.82 -6.57 -38.83
C ASP A 259 -1.49 -6.89 -37.48
N ILE A 260 -2.27 -5.94 -36.97
CA ILE A 260 -3.14 -6.05 -35.79
C ILE A 260 -4.50 -5.40 -36.08
N SER A 261 -5.51 -5.72 -35.27
CA SER A 261 -6.84 -5.11 -35.40
C SER A 261 -6.82 -3.64 -34.97
N ASP A 262 -7.81 -2.86 -35.41
CA ASP A 262 -7.97 -1.46 -35.02
C ASP A 262 -8.08 -1.32 -33.49
N LYS A 263 -8.82 -2.22 -32.85
CA LYS A 263 -8.97 -2.23 -31.38
C LYS A 263 -7.64 -2.51 -30.68
N ASP A 264 -6.87 -3.47 -31.17
CA ASP A 264 -5.57 -3.80 -30.58
C ASP A 264 -4.56 -2.66 -30.76
N MET A 265 -4.63 -1.95 -31.89
CA MET A 265 -3.85 -0.72 -32.12
C MET A 265 -4.24 0.39 -31.14
N GLU A 266 -5.53 0.58 -30.88
CA GLU A 266 -6.02 1.55 -29.89
C GLU A 266 -5.50 1.23 -28.49
N LEU A 267 -5.57 -0.04 -28.07
CA LEU A 267 -5.04 -0.50 -26.77
C LEU A 267 -3.53 -0.35 -26.67
N LEU A 268 -2.79 -0.68 -27.74
CA LEU A 268 -1.34 -0.51 -27.83
C LEU A 268 -0.95 0.96 -27.63
N LEU A 269 -1.61 1.87 -28.35
CA LEU A 269 -1.31 3.30 -28.29
C LEU A 269 -1.75 3.91 -26.96
N GLU A 270 -2.91 3.54 -26.43
CA GLU A 270 -3.34 3.99 -25.11
C GLU A 270 -2.30 3.64 -24.04
N PHE A 271 -1.80 2.41 -24.06
CA PHE A 271 -0.75 1.99 -23.14
C PHE A 271 0.55 2.77 -23.33
N ILE A 272 1.03 2.95 -24.56
CA ILE A 272 2.28 3.68 -24.83
C ILE A 272 2.21 5.13 -24.33
N TYR A 273 1.06 5.80 -24.46
CA TYR A 273 0.93 7.20 -24.10
C TYR A 273 0.61 7.43 -22.62
N THR A 274 -0.09 6.50 -21.97
CA THR A 274 -0.61 6.72 -20.61
C THR A 274 0.03 5.82 -19.56
N GLY A 275 0.73 4.75 -19.98
CA GLY A 275 1.25 3.71 -19.11
C GLY A 275 0.16 2.77 -18.54
N THR A 276 -1.10 2.92 -18.95
CA THR A 276 -2.24 2.11 -18.51
C THR A 276 -3.27 1.94 -19.62
N ILE A 277 -4.35 1.23 -19.35
CA ILE A 277 -5.50 1.07 -20.25
C ILE A 277 -6.76 1.36 -19.44
N LYS A 278 -7.62 2.23 -19.94
CA LYS A 278 -8.88 2.57 -19.30
C LYS A 278 -9.79 1.33 -19.27
N ASN A 279 -10.40 1.09 -18.12
CA ASN A 279 -11.25 -0.08 -17.89
C ASN A 279 -10.56 -1.42 -18.22
N ILE A 280 -9.25 -1.53 -18.04
CA ILE A 280 -8.46 -2.74 -18.35
C ILE A 280 -9.06 -4.04 -17.81
N MET A 281 -9.78 -3.98 -16.69
CA MET A 281 -10.49 -5.12 -16.10
C MET A 281 -11.57 -5.74 -17.02
N GLN A 282 -12.06 -4.99 -18.00
CA GLN A 282 -13.08 -5.43 -18.96
C GLN A 282 -12.46 -5.91 -20.29
N GLU A 283 -11.14 -5.72 -20.46
CA GLU A 283 -10.45 -6.08 -21.68
C GLU A 283 -10.02 -7.55 -21.69
N ASP A 284 -9.84 -8.07 -22.91
CA ASP A 284 -9.35 -9.43 -23.12
C ASP A 284 -7.87 -9.52 -22.72
N CYS A 285 -7.62 -10.05 -21.53
CA CYS A 285 -6.28 -10.19 -20.98
C CYS A 285 -5.36 -11.05 -21.85
N VAL A 286 -5.90 -12.03 -22.59
CA VAL A 286 -5.08 -12.87 -23.49
C VAL A 286 -4.59 -12.04 -24.66
N LYS A 287 -5.44 -11.18 -25.24
CA LYS A 287 -5.02 -10.24 -26.29
C LYS A 287 -4.01 -9.22 -25.78
N LEU A 288 -4.21 -8.68 -24.58
CA LEU A 288 -3.23 -7.76 -23.97
C LEU A 288 -1.86 -8.41 -23.79
N LEU A 289 -1.80 -9.68 -23.34
CA LEU A 289 -0.54 -10.42 -23.27
C LEU A 289 0.07 -10.66 -24.66
N GLN A 290 -0.73 -10.94 -25.69
CA GLN A 290 -0.23 -11.08 -27.07
C GLN A 290 0.38 -9.78 -27.60
N ILE A 291 -0.29 -8.64 -27.38
CA ILE A 291 0.24 -7.31 -27.74
C ILE A 291 1.53 -7.05 -26.97
N ALA A 292 1.53 -7.29 -25.66
CA ALA A 292 2.69 -7.07 -24.81
C ALA A 292 3.89 -7.93 -25.23
N ASP A 293 3.68 -9.21 -25.54
CA ASP A 293 4.71 -10.11 -26.05
C ASP A 293 5.25 -9.64 -27.41
N ARG A 294 4.33 -9.39 -28.36
CA ARG A 294 4.66 -9.03 -29.74
C ARG A 294 5.48 -7.75 -29.84
N PHE A 295 5.14 -6.74 -29.03
CA PHE A 295 5.82 -5.45 -29.01
C PHE A 295 6.82 -5.31 -27.85
N GLN A 296 7.08 -6.38 -27.11
CA GLN A 296 8.01 -6.41 -25.97
C GLN A 296 7.73 -5.32 -24.92
N LEU A 297 6.44 -5.11 -24.59
CA LEU A 297 5.98 -4.15 -23.60
C LEU A 297 5.98 -4.79 -22.21
N THR A 298 7.14 -4.91 -21.58
CA THR A 298 7.31 -5.60 -20.29
C THR A 298 6.35 -5.07 -19.21
N GLN A 299 6.11 -3.76 -19.18
CA GLN A 299 5.24 -3.13 -18.18
C GLN A 299 3.76 -3.47 -18.40
N LEU A 300 3.29 -3.53 -19.65
CA LEU A 300 1.95 -4.02 -19.98
C LEU A 300 1.81 -5.50 -19.58
N PHE A 301 2.85 -6.29 -19.85
CA PHE A 301 2.92 -7.69 -19.43
C PHE A 301 2.72 -7.87 -17.92
N THR A 302 3.40 -7.04 -17.11
CA THR A 302 3.25 -7.03 -15.65
C THR A 302 1.86 -6.55 -15.22
N LEU A 303 1.37 -5.47 -15.82
CA LEU A 303 0.03 -4.93 -15.51
C LEU A 303 -1.06 -5.97 -15.78
N THR A 304 -1.03 -6.61 -16.95
CA THR A 304 -2.02 -7.64 -17.33
C THR A 304 -1.95 -8.86 -16.42
N GLN A 305 -0.76 -9.26 -15.94
CA GLN A 305 -0.63 -10.34 -14.94
C GLN A 305 -1.37 -10.03 -13.63
N HIS A 306 -1.26 -8.78 -13.15
CA HIS A 306 -1.99 -8.36 -11.96
C HIS A 306 -3.50 -8.42 -12.17
N VAL A 307 -3.98 -7.92 -13.32
CA VAL A 307 -5.39 -7.98 -13.70
C VAL A 307 -5.90 -9.42 -13.73
N ILE A 308 -5.17 -10.33 -14.40
CA ILE A 308 -5.55 -11.76 -14.44
C ILE A 308 -5.60 -12.34 -13.02
N GLY A 309 -4.57 -12.06 -12.21
CA GLY A 309 -4.48 -12.58 -10.85
C GLY A 309 -5.65 -12.20 -9.96
N ASP A 310 -6.24 -11.01 -10.15
CA ASP A 310 -7.37 -10.50 -9.38
C ASP A 310 -8.72 -11.02 -9.89
N GLN A 311 -8.76 -11.58 -11.09
CA GLN A 311 -9.98 -12.12 -11.72
C GLN A 311 -10.09 -13.66 -11.65
N ILE A 312 -9.13 -14.34 -11.02
CA ILE A 312 -9.15 -15.80 -10.87
C ILE A 312 -10.40 -16.24 -10.08
N ASN A 313 -11.16 -17.14 -10.67
CA ASN A 313 -12.36 -17.73 -10.10
C ASN A 313 -12.48 -19.21 -10.52
N PRO A 314 -13.44 -19.97 -9.96
CA PRO A 314 -13.53 -21.41 -10.24
C PRO A 314 -13.75 -21.77 -11.70
N ASN A 315 -14.38 -20.88 -12.48
CA ASN A 315 -14.74 -21.14 -13.87
C ASN A 315 -13.57 -20.87 -14.83
N ASN A 316 -12.70 -19.90 -14.53
CA ASN A 316 -11.61 -19.49 -15.42
C ASN A 316 -10.21 -19.95 -14.96
N ALA A 317 -10.06 -20.54 -13.77
CA ALA A 317 -8.74 -20.85 -13.21
C ALA A 317 -7.87 -21.73 -14.12
N ILE A 318 -8.46 -22.71 -14.81
CA ILE A 318 -7.71 -23.60 -15.71
C ILE A 318 -7.29 -22.89 -16.98
N GLU A 319 -8.16 -22.07 -17.56
CA GLU A 319 -7.81 -21.23 -18.71
C GLU A 319 -6.68 -20.27 -18.35
N MET A 320 -6.72 -19.64 -17.18
CA MET A 320 -5.65 -18.76 -16.70
C MET A 320 -4.34 -19.51 -16.45
N ALA A 321 -4.39 -20.77 -16.00
CA ALA A 321 -3.19 -21.60 -15.87
C ALA A 321 -2.55 -21.92 -17.23
N ILE A 322 -3.38 -22.24 -18.24
CA ILE A 322 -2.92 -22.47 -19.62
C ILE A 322 -2.28 -21.20 -20.18
N VAL A 323 -2.92 -20.04 -20.00
CA VAL A 323 -2.39 -18.74 -20.43
C VAL A 323 -1.08 -18.44 -19.72
N ALA A 324 -1.01 -18.60 -18.40
CA ALA A 324 0.20 -18.36 -17.63
C ALA A 324 1.36 -19.27 -18.08
N LYS A 325 1.10 -20.55 -18.34
CA LYS A 325 2.12 -21.47 -18.87
C LYS A 325 2.57 -21.07 -20.27
N LYS A 326 1.62 -20.76 -21.18
CA LYS A 326 1.91 -20.32 -22.56
C LYS A 326 2.85 -19.12 -22.62
N PHE A 327 2.60 -18.12 -21.77
CA PHE A 327 3.40 -16.89 -21.69
C PHE A 327 4.57 -16.97 -20.69
N LYS A 328 4.85 -18.16 -20.12
CA LYS A 328 5.93 -18.40 -19.14
C LYS A 328 5.85 -17.49 -17.90
N LEU A 329 4.63 -17.26 -17.43
CA LEU A 329 4.30 -16.41 -16.29
C LEU A 329 4.36 -17.19 -14.98
N HIS A 330 5.57 -17.45 -14.50
CA HIS A 330 5.80 -18.32 -13.34
C HIS A 330 5.07 -17.86 -12.06
N ASP A 331 5.10 -16.56 -11.75
CA ASP A 331 4.45 -16.04 -10.54
C ASP A 331 2.93 -16.12 -10.62
N LEU A 332 2.35 -15.80 -11.78
CA LEU A 332 0.93 -15.95 -12.02
C LEU A 332 0.51 -17.42 -11.98
N LEU A 333 1.28 -18.31 -12.61
CA LEU A 333 1.03 -19.75 -12.61
C LEU A 333 1.01 -20.30 -11.18
N LYS A 334 1.97 -19.89 -10.34
CA LYS A 334 1.99 -20.23 -8.91
C LYS A 334 0.75 -19.70 -8.18
N ARG A 335 0.34 -18.45 -8.43
CA ARG A 335 -0.87 -17.86 -7.85
C ARG A 335 -2.13 -18.64 -8.24
N VAL A 336 -2.25 -19.02 -9.51
CA VAL A 336 -3.37 -19.82 -10.04
C VAL A 336 -3.35 -21.23 -9.42
N PHE A 337 -2.21 -21.91 -9.37
CA PHE A 337 -2.10 -23.25 -8.76
C PHE A 337 -2.47 -23.25 -7.28
N ASN A 338 -2.01 -22.24 -6.53
CA ASN A 338 -2.41 -22.05 -5.13
C ASN A 338 -3.92 -21.83 -5.00
N TYR A 339 -4.53 -21.09 -5.93
CA TYR A 339 -5.98 -20.92 -5.95
C TYR A 339 -6.71 -22.25 -6.21
N ILE A 340 -6.29 -23.00 -7.23
CA ILE A 340 -6.89 -24.31 -7.58
C ILE A 340 -6.79 -25.27 -6.40
N ALA A 341 -5.62 -25.39 -5.77
CA ALA A 341 -5.40 -26.28 -4.63
C ALA A 341 -6.32 -25.97 -3.44
N LYS A 342 -6.72 -24.71 -3.26
CA LYS A 342 -7.61 -24.26 -2.18
C LYS A 342 -9.10 -24.30 -2.54
N ASN A 343 -9.43 -24.46 -3.82
CA ASN A 343 -10.80 -24.35 -4.32
C ASN A 343 -11.19 -25.61 -5.12
N PRO A 344 -11.68 -26.67 -4.45
CA PRO A 344 -11.99 -27.95 -5.09
C PRO A 344 -13.08 -27.84 -6.17
N LYS A 345 -13.93 -26.79 -6.13
CA LYS A 345 -14.95 -26.50 -7.16
C LYS A 345 -14.37 -26.35 -8.56
N VAL A 346 -13.08 -26.03 -8.69
CA VAL A 346 -12.41 -25.95 -10.00
C VAL A 346 -12.44 -27.30 -10.71
N LEU A 347 -12.40 -28.42 -9.98
CA LEU A 347 -12.42 -29.77 -10.57
C LEU A 347 -13.72 -30.07 -11.32
N ASP A 348 -14.81 -29.39 -10.96
CA ASP A 348 -16.11 -29.54 -11.62
C ASP A 348 -16.28 -28.60 -12.82
N SER A 349 -15.33 -27.69 -13.05
CA SER A 349 -15.39 -26.69 -14.13
C SER A 349 -15.23 -27.33 -15.52
N GLU A 350 -15.83 -26.71 -16.53
CA GLU A 350 -15.63 -27.11 -17.93
C GLU A 350 -14.16 -27.01 -18.35
N GLY A 351 -13.44 -26.00 -17.84
CA GLY A 351 -12.01 -25.86 -18.08
C GLY A 351 -11.21 -27.07 -17.60
N TRP A 352 -11.55 -27.64 -16.45
CA TRP A 352 -10.92 -28.86 -15.94
C TRP A 352 -11.24 -30.08 -16.79
N LYS A 353 -12.52 -30.29 -17.12
CA LYS A 353 -12.97 -31.45 -17.93
C LYS A 353 -12.34 -31.46 -19.32
N ASN A 354 -12.12 -30.28 -19.90
CA ASN A 354 -11.55 -30.12 -21.23
C ASN A 354 -10.03 -29.92 -21.22
N LEU A 355 -9.36 -30.09 -20.09
CA LEU A 355 -7.91 -29.94 -19.98
C LEU A 355 -7.18 -31.07 -20.73
N GLN A 356 -6.53 -30.71 -21.84
CA GLN A 356 -5.72 -31.63 -22.65
C GLN A 356 -4.21 -31.54 -22.35
N ASP A 357 -3.76 -30.48 -21.68
CA ASP A 357 -2.34 -30.27 -21.36
C ASP A 357 -1.93 -31.17 -20.17
N VAL A 358 -1.47 -32.37 -20.49
CA VAL A 358 -0.98 -33.38 -19.54
C VAL A 358 0.19 -32.85 -18.70
N GLU A 359 1.02 -31.98 -19.29
CA GLU A 359 2.20 -31.47 -18.63
C GLU A 359 1.82 -30.37 -17.63
N LEU A 360 0.85 -29.51 -17.95
CA LEU A 360 0.26 -28.57 -16.98
C LEU A 360 -0.40 -29.32 -15.81
N ALA A 361 -1.10 -30.42 -16.09
CA ALA A 361 -1.67 -31.27 -15.04
C ALA A 361 -0.57 -31.86 -14.14
N LYS A 362 0.52 -32.38 -14.73
CA LYS A 362 1.68 -32.87 -13.98
C LYS A 362 2.29 -31.78 -13.09
N ASP A 363 2.47 -30.57 -13.62
CA ASP A 363 3.01 -29.43 -12.88
C ASP A 363 2.13 -29.07 -11.68
N LEU A 364 0.80 -29.06 -11.86
CA LEU A 364 -0.16 -28.82 -10.79
C LEU A 364 -0.14 -29.92 -9.71
N PHE A 365 -0.06 -31.20 -10.12
CA PHE A 365 0.05 -32.32 -9.18
C PHE A 365 1.34 -32.26 -8.36
N GLN A 366 2.47 -31.94 -9.00
CA GLN A 366 3.74 -31.75 -8.30
C GLN A 366 3.68 -30.56 -7.33
N TYR A 367 3.11 -29.44 -7.76
CA TYR A 367 2.94 -28.25 -6.93
C TYR A 367 2.11 -28.53 -5.67
N SER A 368 0.95 -29.17 -5.84
CA SER A 368 0.05 -29.52 -4.72
C SER A 368 0.70 -30.50 -3.74
N ARG A 369 1.44 -31.51 -4.22
CA ARG A 369 2.19 -32.43 -3.37
C ARG A 369 3.22 -31.71 -2.49
N ASN A 370 4.00 -30.81 -3.08
CA ASN A 370 5.02 -30.04 -2.35
C ASN A 370 4.38 -29.10 -1.32
N LEU A 371 3.22 -28.52 -1.65
CA LEU A 371 2.48 -27.66 -0.74
C LEU A 371 1.99 -28.44 0.49
N VAL A 372 1.52 -29.67 0.32
CA VAL A 372 1.10 -30.54 1.44
C VAL A 372 2.30 -30.94 2.31
N GLN A 373 3.45 -31.26 1.72
CA GLN A 373 4.67 -31.58 2.47
C GLN A 373 5.12 -30.41 3.35
N SER A 374 5.10 -29.18 2.82
CA SER A 374 5.48 -27.97 3.57
C SER A 374 4.55 -27.56 4.73
N VAL A 375 3.38 -28.20 4.85
CA VAL A 375 2.41 -27.96 5.94
C VAL A 375 2.53 -29.04 7.02
N ILE A 376 3.14 -30.18 6.70
CA ILE A 376 3.32 -31.32 7.61
C ILE A 376 4.67 -31.27 8.33
N GLU A 377 5.67 -30.63 7.71
CA GLU A 377 6.94 -30.20 8.34
C GLU A 377 6.76 -28.87 9.09
#